data_AF-A0A6V7PHQ3-F1
#
_entry.id   AF-A0A6V7PHQ3-F1
#
_cell.length_a   1.000
_cell.length_b   1.000
_cell.length_c   1.000
_cell.angle_alpha   90.00
_cell.angle_beta   90.00
_cell.angle_gamma   90.00
#
_symmetry.space_group_name_H-M   'P 1'
#
loop_
_entity.id
_entity.type
_entity.pdbx_description
1 polymer ?
#
loop_
_entity_poly.entity_id
_entity_poly.type
_entity_poly.pdbx_seq_one_letter_code
_entity_poly.pdbx_strand_id
1 'polypeptide(L)'
;MRASESRFLQELVLYAASAALSCLVLFAGLRHLDPNRAASKKALEQKKEIAKRLGRPLVNTTPYEDVIACDVINPDHIDVEFDSIGGLEHVKQALFELVILPLRRPELFAHGKLLSPQKGVLLYGPPGTGKTMLAKAIAKESGAVFINVRISNLMSKWFGDAQKLVAAVFSLAYKLQPAIISLMRLIASWDNAVLQIMKP
;
A
#
# COMPACT_ATOMS: atom_id res chain seq x y z
N MET A 1 -27.93 70.57 2.27
CA MET A 1 -27.30 69.52 1.43
C MET A 1 -26.32 68.63 2.21
N ARG A 2 -25.42 69.13 3.07
CA ARG A 2 -24.45 68.28 3.83
C ARG A 2 -25.06 67.20 4.75
N ALA A 3 -26.23 67.45 5.35
CA ALA A 3 -26.88 66.48 6.25
C ALA A 3 -27.47 65.25 5.52
N SER A 4 -27.67 65.33 4.20
CA SER A 4 -28.18 64.23 3.37
C SER A 4 -27.05 63.26 3.01
N GLU A 5 -25.88 63.78 2.61
CA GLU A 5 -24.70 62.98 2.27
C GLU A 5 -24.21 62.12 3.45
N SER A 6 -24.23 62.67 4.68
CA SER A 6 -23.84 61.92 5.87
C SER A 6 -24.79 60.76 6.19
N ARG A 7 -26.10 60.89 5.91
CA ARG A 7 -27.08 59.80 6.11
C ARG A 7 -26.94 58.70 5.05
N PHE A 8 -26.72 59.08 3.79
CA PHE A 8 -26.45 58.12 2.71
C PHE A 8 -25.17 57.31 2.96
N LEU A 9 -24.10 57.95 3.45
CA LEU A 9 -22.88 57.24 3.80
C LEU A 9 -23.09 56.26 4.96
N GLN A 10 -23.89 56.63 5.96
CA GLN A 10 -24.21 55.73 7.08
C GLN A 10 -25.02 54.51 6.63
N GLU A 11 -26.03 54.69 5.77
CA GLU A 11 -26.81 53.58 5.22
C GLU A 11 -25.98 52.64 4.35
N LEU A 12 -25.06 53.19 3.54
CA LEU A 12 -24.19 52.42 2.68
C LEU A 12 -23.16 51.60 3.47
N VAL A 13 -22.61 52.17 4.55
CA VAL A 13 -21.72 51.45 5.49
C VAL A 13 -22.48 50.35 6.22
N LEU A 14 -23.70 50.62 6.67
CA LEU A 14 -24.53 49.63 7.37
C LEU A 14 -24.90 48.45 6.45
N TYR A 15 -25.25 48.74 5.19
CA TYR A 15 -25.53 47.72 4.18
C TYR A 15 -24.31 46.86 3.89
N ALA A 16 -23.15 47.48 3.65
CA ALA A 16 -21.90 46.75 3.43
C ALA A 16 -21.51 45.87 4.62
N ALA A 17 -21.68 46.36 5.85
CA ALA A 17 -21.42 45.59 7.07
C ALA A 17 -22.35 44.37 7.19
N SER A 18 -23.65 44.54 6.92
CA SER A 18 -24.62 43.43 6.96
C SER A 18 -24.36 42.37 5.89
N ALA A 19 -23.99 42.79 4.68
CA ALA A 19 -23.64 41.88 3.59
C ALA A 19 -22.36 41.08 3.92
N ALA A 20 -21.35 41.73 4.50
CA ALA A 20 -20.13 41.07 4.95
C ALA A 20 -20.41 40.05 6.07
N LEU A 21 -21.28 40.39 7.02
CA LEU A 21 -21.65 39.51 8.13
C LEU A 21 -22.45 38.29 7.63
N SER A 22 -23.40 38.50 6.72
CA SER A 22 -24.14 37.42 6.04
C SER A 22 -23.22 36.49 5.26
N CYS A 23 -22.27 37.06 4.50
CA CYS A 23 -21.27 36.30 3.75
C CYS A 23 -20.38 35.45 4.68
N LEU A 24 -19.93 36.02 5.80
CA LEU A 24 -19.13 35.30 6.80
C LEU A 24 -19.90 34.13 7.42
N VAL A 25 -21.17 34.32 7.76
CA VAL A 25 -22.02 33.26 8.32
C VAL A 25 -22.25 32.14 7.32
N LEU A 26 -22.54 32.47 6.06
CA LEU A 26 -22.68 31.47 4.98
C LEU A 26 -21.38 30.72 4.74
N PHE A 27 -20.24 31.43 4.69
CA PHE A 27 -18.94 30.82 4.45
C PHE A 27 -18.48 29.94 5.61
N ALA A 28 -18.77 30.34 6.86
CA ALA A 28 -18.53 29.53 8.05
C ALA A 28 -19.47 28.30 8.11
N GLY A 29 -20.74 28.47 7.78
CA GLY A 29 -21.74 27.39 7.73
C GLY A 29 -21.43 26.35 6.65
N LEU A 30 -21.08 26.78 5.44
CA LEU A 30 -20.65 25.90 4.35
C LEU A 30 -19.36 25.14 4.71
N ARG A 31 -18.43 25.77 5.44
CA ARG A 31 -17.22 25.09 5.95
C ARG A 31 -17.51 24.03 7.03
N HIS A 32 -18.66 24.10 7.70
CA HIS A 32 -19.07 23.19 8.76
C HIS A 32 -19.95 22.02 8.27
N LEU A 33 -20.51 22.14 7.07
CA LEU A 33 -21.40 21.18 6.43
C LEU A 33 -20.72 20.29 5.38
N ASP A 34 -19.39 20.23 5.33
CA ASP A 34 -18.70 19.29 4.45
C ASP A 34 -18.50 17.93 5.16
N PRO A 35 -19.39 16.94 4.96
CA PRO A 35 -19.27 15.62 5.59
C PRO A 35 -18.01 14.86 5.11
N ASN A 36 -17.41 15.28 4.00
CA ASN A 36 -16.29 14.56 3.39
C ASN A 36 -14.93 15.03 3.93
N ARG A 37 -14.87 16.18 4.62
CA ARG A 37 -13.62 16.71 5.21
C ARG A 37 -13.05 15.80 6.30
N ALA A 38 -13.92 15.19 7.12
CA ALA A 38 -13.50 14.25 8.15
C ALA A 38 -12.98 12.94 7.55
N ALA A 39 -13.64 12.43 6.50
CA ALA A 39 -13.21 11.24 5.76
C ALA A 39 -11.86 11.47 5.06
N SER A 40 -11.69 12.62 4.40
CA SER A 40 -10.44 13.00 3.72
C SER A 40 -9.27 13.15 4.70
N LYS A 41 -9.50 13.73 5.89
CA LYS A 41 -8.47 13.79 6.96
C LYS A 41 -8.05 12.41 7.46
N LYS A 42 -9.00 11.50 7.72
CA LYS A 42 -8.71 10.11 8.13
C LYS A 42 -7.91 9.36 7.06
N ALA A 43 -8.27 9.53 5.78
CA ALA A 43 -7.54 8.95 4.67
C ALA A 43 -6.10 9.50 4.59
N LEU A 44 -5.92 10.81 4.79
CA LEU A 44 -4.60 11.44 4.78
C LEU A 44 -3.72 10.98 5.95
N GLU A 45 -4.30 10.83 7.14
CA GLU A 45 -3.62 10.28 8.32
C GLU A 45 -3.22 8.83 8.10
N GLN A 46 -4.11 8.00 7.57
CA GLN A 46 -3.77 6.63 7.17
C GLN A 46 -2.64 6.61 6.14
N LYS A 47 -2.68 7.46 5.11
CA LYS A 47 -1.61 7.56 4.11
C LYS A 47 -0.27 7.98 4.73
N LYS A 48 -0.26 8.93 5.67
CA LYS A 48 0.95 9.34 6.40
C LYS A 48 1.50 8.23 7.29
N GLU A 49 0.62 7.50 7.97
CA GLU A 49 1.01 6.35 8.81
C GLU A 49 1.56 5.21 7.96
N ILE A 50 0.92 4.91 6.83
CA ILE A 50 1.41 3.95 5.84
C ILE A 50 2.76 4.42 5.30
N ALA A 51 2.92 5.67 4.88
CA ALA A 51 4.20 6.20 4.40
C ALA A 51 5.30 6.15 5.47
N LYS A 52 4.96 6.46 6.73
CA LYS A 52 5.87 6.36 7.88
C LYS A 52 6.28 4.92 8.15
N ARG A 53 5.33 3.98 8.13
CA ARG A 53 5.59 2.54 8.28
C ARG A 53 6.46 2.05 7.15
N LEU A 54 6.11 2.38 5.89
CA LEU A 54 6.82 1.99 4.68
C LEU A 54 8.20 2.62 4.52
N GLY A 55 8.55 3.64 5.31
CA GLY A 55 9.83 4.36 5.18
C GLY A 55 10.02 5.01 3.81
N ARG A 56 8.93 5.28 3.07
CA ARG A 56 8.96 5.73 1.68
C ARG A 56 8.03 6.92 1.46
N PRO A 57 8.38 7.84 0.53
CA PRO A 57 7.54 8.99 0.23
C PRO A 57 6.15 8.56 -0.23
N LEU A 58 5.14 9.35 0.12
CA LEU A 58 3.72 9.12 -0.16
C LEU A 58 3.52 8.78 -1.64
N VAL A 59 3.38 7.50 -1.93
CA VAL A 59 2.98 7.02 -3.25
C VAL A 59 1.57 7.52 -3.51
N ASN A 60 1.30 8.09 -4.69
CA ASN A 60 -0.07 8.43 -5.07
C ASN A 60 -0.87 7.13 -5.23
N THR A 61 -1.71 6.84 -4.23
CA THR A 61 -2.46 5.59 -4.14
C THR A 61 -3.93 5.78 -4.51
N THR A 62 -4.47 4.80 -5.23
CA THR A 62 -5.90 4.68 -5.49
C THR A 62 -6.64 4.20 -4.23
N PRO A 63 -7.97 4.40 -4.12
CA PRO A 63 -8.75 3.88 -3.00
C PRO A 63 -8.62 2.36 -2.81
N TYR A 64 -8.45 1.60 -3.90
CA TYR A 64 -8.24 0.16 -3.85
C TYR A 64 -6.84 -0.20 -3.33
N GLU A 65 -5.81 0.58 -3.67
CA GLU A 65 -4.45 0.41 -3.16
C GLU A 65 -4.36 0.75 -1.67
N ASP A 66 -5.11 1.78 -1.20
CA ASP A 66 -5.18 2.15 0.21
C ASP A 66 -5.71 1.01 1.08
N VAL A 67 -6.64 0.19 0.56
CA VAL A 67 -7.15 -0.99 1.27
C VAL A 67 -6.06 -2.07 1.41
N ILE A 68 -5.25 -2.28 0.36
CA ILE A 68 -4.21 -3.31 0.32
C ILE A 68 -2.98 -2.88 1.11
N ALA A 69 -2.74 -1.56 1.22
CA ALA A 69 -1.62 -1.01 1.98
C ALA A 69 -1.56 -1.48 3.43
N CYS A 70 -2.70 -1.87 4.03
CA CYS A 70 -2.75 -2.46 5.37
C CYS A 70 -2.10 -3.86 5.47
N ASP A 71 -2.06 -4.61 4.36
CA ASP A 71 -1.47 -5.96 4.29
C ASP A 71 0.00 -5.92 3.78
N VAL A 72 0.57 -4.72 3.65
CA VAL A 72 1.98 -4.50 3.27
C VAL A 72 2.87 -4.49 4.51
N ILE A 73 3.97 -5.23 4.46
CA ILE A 73 4.92 -5.42 5.55
C ILE A 73 6.32 -5.04 5.04
N ASN A 74 7.03 -4.18 5.78
CA ASN A 74 8.41 -3.83 5.45
C ASN A 74 9.37 -4.90 5.95
N PRO A 75 10.51 -5.08 5.26
CA PRO A 75 11.52 -6.06 5.65
C PRO A 75 11.99 -5.89 7.10
N ASP A 76 12.09 -4.66 7.61
CA ASP A 76 12.52 -4.37 8.98
C ASP A 76 11.54 -4.86 10.07
N HIS A 77 10.27 -5.06 9.72
CA HIS A 77 9.23 -5.57 10.62
C HIS A 77 9.00 -7.08 10.48
N ILE A 78 9.85 -7.78 9.72
CA ILE A 78 9.79 -9.23 9.59
C ILE A 78 10.71 -9.86 10.64
N ASP A 79 10.11 -10.54 11.62
CA ASP A 79 10.85 -11.18 12.72
C ASP A 79 11.44 -12.56 12.35
N VAL A 80 11.28 -13.00 11.11
CA VAL A 80 11.73 -14.31 10.63
C VAL A 80 13.02 -14.16 9.83
N GLU A 81 14.06 -14.89 10.24
CA GLU A 81 15.34 -14.96 9.54
C GLU A 81 15.44 -16.22 8.68
N PHE A 82 16.23 -16.17 7.63
CA PHE A 82 16.39 -17.30 6.70
C PHE A 82 17.04 -18.53 7.38
N ASP A 83 17.95 -18.27 8.31
CA ASP A 83 18.63 -19.28 9.12
C ASP A 83 17.73 -19.88 10.22
N SER A 84 16.66 -19.18 10.60
CA SER A 84 15.72 -19.66 11.63
C SER A 84 14.82 -20.82 11.15
N ILE A 85 14.82 -21.10 9.85
CA ILE A 85 14.01 -22.15 9.23
C ILE A 85 14.84 -23.43 9.19
N GLY A 86 14.43 -24.48 9.89
CA GLY A 86 15.18 -25.75 9.89
C GLY A 86 15.08 -26.53 8.58
N GLY A 87 16.21 -27.06 8.10
CA GLY A 87 16.28 -27.96 6.95
C GLY A 87 16.07 -27.25 5.60
N LEU A 88 15.71 -28.03 4.56
CA LEU A 88 15.48 -27.53 3.20
C LEU A 88 16.71 -26.88 2.55
N GLU A 89 17.93 -27.26 2.91
CA GLU A 89 19.13 -26.50 2.51
C GLU A 89 19.33 -26.38 1.00
N HIS A 90 19.02 -27.43 0.24
CA HIS A 90 19.03 -27.36 -1.22
C HIS A 90 17.99 -26.35 -1.77
N VAL A 91 16.81 -26.27 -1.15
CA VAL A 91 15.74 -25.34 -1.56
C VAL A 91 16.10 -23.91 -1.14
N LYS A 92 16.64 -23.73 0.06
CA LYS A 92 17.13 -22.43 0.54
C LYS A 92 18.23 -21.90 -0.38
N GLN A 93 19.22 -22.72 -0.71
CA GLN A 93 20.29 -22.35 -1.62
C GLN A 93 19.73 -21.94 -3.00
N ALA A 94 18.84 -22.74 -3.57
CA ALA A 94 18.19 -22.41 -4.84
C ALA A 94 17.40 -21.09 -4.77
N LEU A 95 16.65 -20.85 -3.69
CA LEU A 95 15.90 -19.60 -3.51
C LEU A 95 16.82 -18.41 -3.29
N PHE A 96 17.95 -18.61 -2.61
CA PHE A 96 18.95 -17.57 -2.42
C PHE A 96 19.51 -17.12 -3.77
N GLU A 97 19.91 -18.05 -4.63
CA GLU A 97 20.47 -17.76 -5.95
C GLU A 97 19.43 -17.23 -6.94
N LEU A 98 18.20 -17.75 -6.91
CA LEU A 98 17.16 -17.44 -7.90
C LEU A 98 16.31 -16.21 -7.53
N VAL A 99 16.20 -15.87 -6.24
CA VAL A 99 15.31 -14.81 -5.75
C VAL A 99 16.05 -13.74 -4.98
N ILE A 100 16.81 -14.12 -3.95
CA ILE A 100 17.45 -13.14 -3.04
C ILE A 100 18.57 -12.39 -3.78
N LEU A 101 19.45 -13.13 -4.46
CA LEU A 101 20.63 -12.56 -5.13
C LEU A 101 20.25 -11.56 -6.24
N PRO A 102 19.29 -11.85 -7.14
CA PRO A 102 18.86 -10.88 -8.15
C PRO A 102 18.16 -9.64 -7.59
N LEU A 103 17.48 -9.75 -6.45
CA LEU A 103 16.84 -8.60 -5.79
C LEU A 103 17.85 -7.72 -5.06
N ARG A 104 18.87 -8.33 -4.45
CA ARG A 104 19.89 -7.62 -3.66
C ARG A 104 21.01 -7.02 -4.53
N ARG A 105 21.33 -7.65 -5.65
CA ARG A 105 22.40 -7.25 -6.58
C ARG A 105 21.93 -7.24 -8.04
N PRO A 106 20.94 -6.40 -8.40
CA PRO A 106 20.40 -6.35 -9.75
C PRO A 106 21.45 -6.05 -10.83
N GLU A 107 22.54 -5.34 -10.49
CA GLU A 107 23.66 -5.01 -11.36
C GLU A 107 24.36 -6.24 -11.98
N LEU A 108 24.40 -7.35 -11.24
CA LEU A 108 24.99 -8.62 -11.72
C LEU A 108 24.15 -9.29 -12.80
N PHE A 109 22.85 -8.97 -12.87
CA PHE A 109 21.88 -9.59 -13.77
C PHE A 109 21.41 -8.66 -14.89
N ALA A 110 21.82 -7.39 -14.88
CA ALA A 110 21.41 -6.40 -15.88
C ALA A 110 22.06 -6.61 -17.27
N HIS A 111 23.27 -7.20 -17.32
CA HIS A 111 24.09 -7.28 -18.54
C HIS A 111 24.06 -8.65 -19.22
N GLY A 112 23.62 -9.70 -18.51
CA GLY A 112 23.59 -11.07 -19.02
C GLY A 112 22.19 -11.50 -19.44
N LYS A 113 21.96 -11.78 -20.73
CA LYS A 113 20.71 -12.41 -21.20
C LYS A 113 20.50 -13.84 -20.67
N LEU A 114 21.54 -14.46 -20.08
CA LEU A 114 21.48 -15.84 -19.57
C LEU A 114 20.79 -15.97 -18.21
N LEU A 115 20.89 -14.96 -17.34
CA LEU A 115 20.38 -15.03 -15.97
C LEU A 115 19.25 -14.02 -15.79
N SER A 116 18.06 -14.36 -16.27
CA SER A 116 16.87 -13.57 -16.01
C SER A 116 16.33 -13.90 -14.61
N PRO A 117 16.09 -12.90 -13.74
CA PRO A 117 15.44 -13.14 -12.45
C PRO A 117 14.08 -13.80 -12.66
N GLN A 118 13.77 -14.80 -11.82
CA GLN A 118 12.52 -15.54 -11.89
C GLN A 118 11.33 -14.60 -11.67
N LYS A 119 10.28 -14.71 -12.50
CA LYS A 119 9.08 -13.87 -12.39
C LYS A 119 8.21 -14.27 -11.18
N GLY A 120 8.31 -15.53 -10.77
CA GLY A 120 7.67 -16.03 -9.58
C GLY A 120 8.17 -17.40 -9.18
N VAL A 121 7.90 -17.76 -7.94
CA VAL A 121 8.29 -19.03 -7.32
C VAL A 121 7.05 -19.67 -6.72
N LEU A 122 6.88 -20.96 -6.97
CA LEU A 122 5.83 -21.77 -6.35
C LEU A 122 6.44 -22.63 -5.25
N LEU A 123 6.06 -22.38 -4.00
CA LEU A 123 6.39 -23.24 -2.87
C LEU A 123 5.22 -24.19 -2.65
N TYR A 124 5.47 -25.49 -2.86
CA TYR A 124 4.47 -26.55 -2.68
C TYR A 124 4.90 -27.53 -1.59
N GLY A 125 3.93 -28.22 -0.98
CA GLY A 125 4.15 -29.33 -0.06
C GLY A 125 3.05 -29.42 1.00
N PRO A 126 3.15 -30.38 1.94
CA PRO A 126 2.15 -30.54 2.99
C PRO A 126 2.02 -29.28 3.89
N PRO A 127 0.87 -29.07 4.54
CA PRO A 127 0.70 -28.00 5.52
C PRO A 127 1.75 -28.13 6.64
N GLY A 128 2.18 -26.99 7.20
CA GLY A 128 3.11 -26.98 8.34
C GLY A 128 4.61 -27.05 7.99
N THR A 129 5.02 -27.18 6.73
CA THR A 129 6.46 -27.18 6.34
C THR A 129 7.08 -25.77 6.27
N GLY A 130 6.48 -24.77 6.92
CA GLY A 130 7.07 -23.42 7.00
C GLY A 130 7.09 -22.60 5.70
N LYS A 131 6.32 -22.94 4.65
CA LYS A 131 6.30 -22.20 3.36
C LYS A 131 6.07 -20.68 3.52
N THR A 132 5.10 -20.30 4.35
CA THR A 132 4.80 -18.88 4.63
C THR A 132 5.92 -18.20 5.42
N MET A 133 6.58 -18.93 6.31
CA MET A 133 7.74 -18.45 7.07
C MET A 133 8.94 -18.25 6.14
N LEU A 134 9.18 -19.18 5.22
CA LEU A 134 10.20 -19.08 4.18
C LEU A 134 9.98 -17.88 3.25
N ALA A 135 8.74 -17.66 2.80
CA ALA A 135 8.39 -16.48 2.01
C ALA A 135 8.73 -15.16 2.72
N LYS A 136 8.42 -15.06 4.03
CA LYS A 136 8.74 -13.89 4.85
C LYS A 136 10.26 -13.72 5.02
N ALA A 137 10.97 -14.81 5.31
CA ALA A 137 12.42 -14.79 5.45
C ALA A 137 13.12 -14.31 4.17
N ILE A 138 12.66 -14.78 3.00
CA ILE A 138 13.19 -14.33 1.70
C ILE A 138 12.96 -12.83 1.51
N ALA A 139 11.79 -12.31 1.90
CA ALA A 139 11.52 -10.87 1.81
C ALA A 139 12.43 -10.06 2.72
N LYS A 140 12.69 -10.54 3.95
CA LYS A 140 13.65 -9.92 4.87
C LYS A 140 15.07 -9.91 4.29
N GLU A 141 15.58 -11.06 3.86
CA GLU A 141 16.94 -11.19 3.32
C GLU A 141 17.18 -10.40 2.03
N SER A 142 16.14 -10.28 1.19
CA SER A 142 16.21 -9.50 -0.04
C SER A 142 15.98 -8.01 0.18
N GLY A 143 15.57 -7.58 1.38
CA GLY A 143 15.18 -6.19 1.66
C GLY A 143 13.94 -5.76 0.85
N ALA A 144 13.12 -6.72 0.42
CA ALA A 144 11.95 -6.46 -0.40
C ALA A 144 10.70 -6.27 0.47
N VAL A 145 9.80 -5.39 0.04
CA VAL A 145 8.50 -5.21 0.67
C VAL A 145 7.68 -6.48 0.50
N PHE A 146 7.08 -6.99 1.58
CA PHE A 146 6.26 -8.20 1.57
C PHE A 146 4.77 -7.85 1.56
N ILE A 147 4.02 -8.31 0.56
CA ILE A 147 2.58 -8.08 0.45
C ILE A 147 1.86 -9.41 0.61
N ASN A 148 1.12 -9.56 1.72
CA ASN A 148 0.41 -10.79 2.02
C ASN A 148 -1.03 -10.76 1.52
N VAL A 149 -1.29 -11.38 0.38
CA VAL A 149 -2.59 -11.36 -0.27
C VAL A 149 -3.38 -12.62 0.10
N ARG A 150 -4.41 -12.43 0.93
CA ARG A 150 -5.38 -13.47 1.27
C ARG A 150 -6.56 -13.45 0.30
N ILE A 151 -6.73 -14.51 -0.49
CA ILE A 151 -7.80 -14.61 -1.50
C ILE A 151 -9.20 -14.53 -0.86
N SER A 152 -9.36 -15.05 0.37
CA SER A 152 -10.61 -14.94 1.13
C SER A 152 -11.00 -13.50 1.46
N ASN A 153 -10.02 -12.64 1.78
CA ASN A 153 -10.26 -11.23 2.05
C ASN A 153 -10.62 -10.44 0.78
N LEU A 154 -9.99 -10.80 -0.35
CA LEU A 154 -10.27 -10.20 -1.65
C LEU A 154 -11.71 -10.46 -2.09
N MET A 155 -12.22 -11.69 -1.91
CA MET A 155 -13.56 -12.07 -2.37
C MET A 155 -14.69 -11.65 -1.42
N SER A 156 -14.42 -11.55 -0.10
CA SER A 156 -15.44 -11.22 0.90
C SER A 156 -15.75 -9.74 1.03
N LYS A 157 -14.73 -8.87 0.92
CA LYS A 157 -14.93 -7.42 1.12
C LYS A 157 -15.61 -6.71 -0.07
N TRP A 158 -15.54 -7.28 -1.27
CA TRP A 158 -15.95 -6.60 -2.51
C TRP A 158 -16.47 -7.58 -3.57
N PHE A 159 -17.66 -8.13 -3.34
CA PHE A 159 -18.34 -8.97 -4.33
C PHE A 159 -18.63 -8.14 -5.59
N GLY A 160 -17.94 -8.44 -6.70
CA GLY A 160 -18.07 -7.73 -7.98
C GLY A 160 -16.85 -6.91 -8.43
N ASP A 161 -15.90 -6.61 -7.53
CA ASP A 161 -14.74 -5.74 -7.81
C ASP A 161 -13.38 -6.45 -7.64
N ALA A 162 -13.38 -7.78 -7.49
CA ALA A 162 -12.17 -8.58 -7.23
C ALA A 162 -11.05 -8.35 -8.26
N GLN A 163 -11.39 -8.18 -9.54
CA GLN A 163 -10.40 -7.93 -10.59
C GLN A 163 -9.67 -6.58 -10.40
N LYS A 164 -10.38 -5.54 -9.97
CA LYS A 164 -9.78 -4.22 -9.67
C LYS A 164 -8.85 -4.30 -8.48
N LEU A 165 -9.22 -5.09 -7.46
CA LEU A 165 -8.35 -5.31 -6.30
C LEU A 165 -7.07 -6.07 -6.68
N VAL A 166 -7.19 -7.13 -7.49
CA VAL A 166 -6.00 -7.85 -7.97
C VAL A 166 -5.10 -6.91 -8.80
N ALA A 167 -5.68 -6.09 -9.68
CA ALA A 167 -4.92 -5.08 -10.41
C ALA A 167 -4.27 -4.06 -9.46
N ALA A 168 -4.96 -3.63 -8.41
CA ALA A 168 -4.44 -2.73 -7.39
C ALA A 168 -3.29 -3.35 -6.57
N VAL A 169 -3.32 -4.66 -6.30
CA VAL A 169 -2.20 -5.37 -5.64
C VAL A 169 -0.94 -5.22 -6.49
N PHE A 170 -1.01 -5.56 -7.78
CA PHE A 170 0.14 -5.47 -8.67
C PHE A 170 0.59 -4.04 -8.92
N SER A 171 -0.35 -3.10 -9.05
CA SER A 171 -0.06 -1.68 -9.18
C SER A 171 0.66 -1.13 -7.94
N LEU A 172 0.19 -1.47 -6.73
CA LEU A 172 0.84 -1.07 -5.49
C LEU A 172 2.23 -1.70 -5.36
N ALA A 173 2.35 -2.99 -5.64
CA ALA A 173 3.62 -3.70 -5.60
C ALA A 173 4.65 -3.13 -6.59
N TYR A 174 4.21 -2.68 -7.77
CA TYR A 174 5.05 -1.95 -8.74
C TYR A 174 5.58 -0.65 -8.15
N LYS A 175 4.71 0.14 -7.50
CA LYS A 175 5.13 1.40 -6.89
C LYS A 175 6.04 1.21 -5.66
N LEU A 176 6.04 0.01 -5.06
CA LEU A 176 6.80 -0.35 -3.87
C LEU A 176 8.04 -1.21 -4.15
N GLN A 177 8.46 -1.33 -5.42
CA GLN A 177 9.62 -2.14 -5.81
C GLN A 177 10.89 -1.78 -5.02
N PRO A 178 11.74 -2.75 -4.63
CA PRO A 178 11.56 -4.20 -4.79
C PRO A 178 10.46 -4.77 -3.86
N ALA A 179 9.60 -5.65 -4.40
CA ALA A 179 8.47 -6.21 -3.65
C ALA A 179 8.23 -7.69 -3.97
N ILE A 180 7.77 -8.44 -2.96
CA ILE A 180 7.35 -9.85 -3.04
C ILE A 180 5.88 -9.94 -2.67
N ILE A 181 5.07 -10.45 -3.60
CA ILE A 181 3.65 -10.71 -3.38
C ILE A 181 3.49 -12.18 -3.02
N SER A 182 2.93 -12.47 -1.86
CA SER A 182 2.58 -13.82 -1.43
C SER A 182 1.08 -14.05 -1.57
N LEU A 183 0.68 -14.99 -2.42
CA LEU A 183 -0.71 -15.41 -2.57
C LEU A 183 -0.96 -16.63 -1.69
N MET A 184 -1.81 -16.47 -0.66
CA MET A 184 -2.22 -17.58 0.20
C MET A 184 -3.66 -17.98 -0.09
N ARG A 185 -3.87 -19.26 -0.43
CA ARG A 185 -5.19 -19.87 -0.64
C ARG A 185 -5.65 -20.56 0.64
N LEU A 186 -6.89 -20.33 1.06
CA LEU A 186 -7.47 -20.89 2.30
C LEU A 186 -7.95 -22.36 2.15
N ILE A 187 -7.61 -23.06 1.06
CA ILE A 187 -8.10 -24.43 0.85
C ILE A 187 -7.07 -25.41 1.42
N ALA A 188 -7.38 -25.93 2.60
CA ALA A 188 -6.59 -26.91 3.39
C ALA A 188 -6.18 -28.21 2.66
N SER A 189 -6.58 -28.39 1.40
CA SER A 189 -6.26 -29.58 0.60
C SER A 189 -5.10 -29.37 -0.40
N TRP A 190 -4.67 -28.13 -0.65
CA TRP A 190 -3.60 -27.80 -1.61
C TRP A 190 -2.87 -26.50 -1.18
N ASP A 191 -2.00 -26.59 -0.16
CA ASP A 191 -1.21 -25.46 0.35
C ASP A 191 -0.06 -25.11 -0.60
N ASN A 192 -0.39 -24.35 -1.64
CA ASN A 192 0.56 -23.79 -2.59
C ASN A 192 0.72 -22.29 -2.33
N ALA A 193 1.94 -21.84 -2.06
CA ALA A 193 2.26 -20.41 -1.96
C ALA A 193 2.92 -19.95 -3.27
N VAL A 194 2.30 -19.00 -3.95
CA VAL A 194 2.88 -18.35 -5.14
C VAL A 194 3.51 -17.04 -4.68
N LEU A 195 4.82 -16.91 -4.92
CA LEU A 195 5.57 -15.68 -4.74
C LEU A 195 5.75 -15.03 -6.11
N GLN A 196 5.22 -13.82 -6.29
CA GLN A 196 5.52 -13.03 -7.47
C GLN A 196 6.53 -11.94 -7.12
N ILE A 197 7.61 -11.89 -7.89
CA ILE A 197 8.77 -11.02 -7.61
C ILE A 197 8.69 -9.81 -8.53
N MET A 198 8.61 -8.61 -7.94
CA MET A 198 8.63 -7.35 -8.66
C MET A 198 10.00 -6.69 -8.54
N LYS A 199 10.63 -6.51 -9.70
CA LYS A 199 11.98 -5.92 -9.85
C LYS A 199 11.95 -4.41 -9.67
N PRO A 200 13.02 -3.76 -9.17
CA PRO A 200 13.17 -2.31 -9.24
C PRO A 200 13.16 -1.76 -10.68
#